data_AF-A0A836UTA6-F1
#
_entry.id   AF-A0A836UTA6-F1
#
_cell.length_a   1.000
_cell.length_b   1.000
_cell.length_c   1.000
_cell.angle_alpha   90.00
_cell.angle_beta   90.00
_cell.angle_gamma   90.00
#
_symmetry.space_group_name_H-M   'P 1'
#
loop_
_entity.id
_entity.type
_entity.pdbx_description
1 polymer ?
#
loop_
_entity_poly.entity_id
_entity_poly.type
_entity_poly.pdbx_seq_one_letter_code
_entity_poly.pdbx_strand_id
1 'polypeptide(L)'
;MGPQAIRALIRYLKQGRPHLARPDSDDHIFLNIQGGALSRMSIWKIIKSAGDKTSSEKEISPHTLRHSFATHLLAGGANLREVQKLLGHADISTTQIYTHLDRSQLKEVHKTYHPRG
;
A
#
# COMPACT_ATOMS: atom_id res chain seq x y z
N MET A 1 -0.50 6.06 9.91
CA MET A 1 -1.60 5.63 9.01
C MET A 1 -2.58 6.78 8.86
N GLY A 2 -3.15 6.96 7.66
CA GLY A 2 -4.11 8.04 7.41
C GLY A 2 -5.45 7.85 8.15
N PRO A 3 -6.18 8.93 8.48
CA PRO A 3 -7.47 8.88 9.19
C PRO A 3 -8.52 7.97 8.50
N GLN A 4 -8.52 7.92 7.17
CA GLN A 4 -9.41 7.10 6.37
C GLN A 4 -9.16 5.60 6.61
N ALA A 5 -7.90 5.18 6.63
CA ALA A 5 -7.52 3.79 6.87
C ALA A 5 -7.91 3.35 8.29
N ILE A 6 -7.68 4.21 9.28
CA ILE A 6 -8.07 3.96 10.67
C ILE A 6 -9.59 3.78 10.77
N ARG A 7 -10.38 4.69 10.18
CA ARG A 7 -11.85 4.58 10.17
C ARG A 7 -12.33 3.30 9.49
N ALA A 8 -11.75 2.93 8.36
CA ALA A 8 -12.09 1.70 7.65
C ALA A 8 -11.75 0.45 8.49
N LEU A 9 -10.58 0.42 9.12
CA LEU A 9 -10.17 -0.68 9.99
C LEU A 9 -11.09 -0.81 11.21
N ILE A 10 -11.38 0.29 11.90
CA ILE A 10 -12.30 0.28 13.05
C ILE A 10 -13.69 -0.21 12.62
N ARG A 11 -14.19 0.25 11.47
CA ARG A 11 -15.47 -0.21 10.93
C ARG A 11 -15.44 -1.71 10.69
N TYR A 12 -14.38 -2.21 10.03
CA TYR A 12 -14.22 -3.65 9.79
C TYR A 12 -14.16 -4.44 11.09
N LEU A 13 -13.36 -4.03 12.08
CA LEU A 13 -13.25 -4.73 13.36
C LEU A 13 -14.57 -4.78 14.14
N LYS A 14 -15.37 -3.71 14.08
CA LYS A 14 -16.65 -3.62 14.81
C LYS A 14 -17.82 -4.26 14.08
N GLN A 15 -17.87 -4.15 12.75
CA GLN A 15 -19.07 -4.45 11.95
C GLN A 15 -18.84 -5.50 10.87
N GLY A 16 -17.60 -5.83 10.53
CA GLY A 16 -17.28 -6.81 9.48
C GLY A 16 -16.77 -8.12 10.07
N ARG A 17 -15.67 -8.05 10.83
CA ARG A 17 -14.98 -9.22 11.42
C ARG A 17 -15.92 -10.12 12.24
N PRO A 18 -16.85 -9.62 13.08
CA PRO A 18 -17.74 -10.49 13.85
C PRO A 18 -18.62 -11.41 13.01
N HIS A 19 -18.94 -11.03 11.76
CA HIS A 19 -19.72 -11.88 10.85
C HIS A 19 -18.89 -12.96 10.13
N LEU A 20 -17.56 -12.82 10.15
CA LEU A 20 -16.63 -13.77 9.53
C LEU A 20 -15.93 -14.66 10.56
N ALA A 21 -15.82 -14.17 11.80
CA ALA A 21 -15.13 -14.84 12.86
C ALA A 21 -15.81 -16.15 13.27
N ARG A 22 -14.98 -17.15 13.50
CA ARG A 22 -15.30 -18.48 14.00
C ARG A 22 -14.46 -18.77 15.25
N PRO A 23 -14.79 -19.81 16.03
CA PRO A 23 -14.01 -20.16 17.22
C PRO A 23 -12.51 -20.40 16.95
N ASP A 24 -12.16 -20.81 15.72
CA ASP A 24 -10.82 -21.12 15.24
C ASP A 24 -10.17 -20.00 14.39
N SER A 25 -10.72 -18.79 14.40
CA SER A 25 -10.23 -17.68 13.55
C SER A 25 -8.86 -17.09 13.90
N ASP A 26 -8.22 -17.60 14.96
CA ASP A 26 -6.97 -17.09 15.54
C ASP A 26 -6.96 -15.55 15.72
N ASP A 27 -5.78 -14.98 16.02
CA ASP A 27 -5.56 -13.54 16.15
C ASP A 27 -5.40 -12.82 14.80
N HIS A 28 -5.84 -13.45 13.72
CA HIS A 28 -5.81 -12.82 12.40
C HIS A 28 -6.75 -11.62 12.36
N ILE A 29 -6.18 -10.45 12.04
CA ILE A 29 -6.96 -9.21 11.90
C ILE A 29 -7.96 -9.38 10.76
N PHE A 30 -7.50 -9.73 9.56
CA PHE A 30 -8.34 -9.89 8.38
C PHE A 30 -8.64 -11.36 8.08
N LEU A 31 -9.93 -11.67 8.04
CA LEU A 31 -10.44 -13.02 7.82
C LEU A 31 -11.00 -13.19 6.40
N ASN A 32 -10.91 -14.43 5.90
CA ASN A 32 -11.63 -14.90 4.73
C ASN A 32 -13.07 -15.31 5.10
N ILE A 33 -13.88 -15.69 4.11
CA ILE A 33 -15.29 -16.11 4.31
C ILE A 33 -15.46 -17.38 5.16
N GLN A 34 -14.39 -18.17 5.32
CA GLN A 34 -14.36 -19.38 6.15
C GLN A 34 -13.83 -19.09 7.56
N GLY A 35 -13.54 -17.84 7.90
CA GLY A 35 -13.00 -17.44 9.20
C GLY A 35 -11.50 -17.64 9.37
N GLY A 36 -10.78 -18.16 8.37
CA GLY A 36 -9.31 -18.25 8.41
C GLY A 36 -8.61 -16.99 7.89
N ALA A 37 -7.28 -16.97 7.89
CA ALA A 37 -6.50 -15.87 7.34
C ALA A 37 -6.81 -15.60 5.85
N LEU A 38 -6.74 -14.33 5.43
CA LEU A 38 -6.71 -13.99 4.01
C LEU A 38 -5.41 -14.47 3.35
N SER A 39 -5.55 -15.20 2.25
CA SER A 39 -4.40 -15.54 1.40
C SER A 39 -3.98 -14.36 0.51
N ARG A 40 -2.73 -14.39 0.02
CA ARG A 40 -2.23 -13.43 -0.99
C ARG A 40 -3.12 -13.39 -2.23
N MET A 41 -3.57 -14.56 -2.69
CA MET A 41 -4.45 -14.70 -3.85
C MET A 41 -5.83 -14.07 -3.59
N SER A 42 -6.38 -14.26 -2.40
CA SER A 42 -7.65 -13.66 -1.99
C SER A 42 -7.57 -12.14 -1.98
N ILE A 43 -6.48 -11.58 -1.45
CA ILE A 43 -6.24 -10.13 -1.46
C ILE A 43 -6.16 -9.60 -2.89
N TRP A 44 -5.45 -10.29 -3.79
CA TRP A 44 -5.36 -9.90 -5.20
C TRP A 44 -6.75 -9.84 -5.85
N LYS A 45 -7.58 -10.87 -5.64
CA LYS A 45 -8.95 -10.92 -6.16
C LYS A 45 -9.83 -9.81 -5.59
N ILE A 46 -9.71 -9.51 -4.28
CA ILE A 46 -10.45 -8.42 -3.64
C ILE A 46 -10.07 -7.07 -4.27
N ILE A 47 -8.78 -6.81 -4.47
CA ILE A 47 -8.31 -5.56 -5.07
C ILE A 47 -8.76 -5.44 -6.53
N LYS A 48 -8.64 -6.51 -7.32
CA LYS A 48 -9.10 -6.51 -8.71
C LYS A 48 -10.60 -6.25 -8.80
N SER A 49 -11.41 -6.99 -8.04
CA SER A 49 -12.87 -6.80 -8.01
C SER A 49 -13.28 -5.41 -7.53
N ALA A 50 -12.55 -4.80 -6.59
CA ALA A 50 -12.79 -3.42 -6.19
C ALA A 50 -12.44 -2.42 -7.32
N GLY A 51 -11.38 -2.71 -8.07
CA GLY A 51 -10.98 -1.93 -9.24
C GLY A 51 -11.96 -2.00 -10.40
N ASP A 52 -12.49 -3.19 -10.69
CA ASP A 52 -13.48 -3.42 -11.76
C ASP A 52 -14.80 -2.64 -11.52
N LYS A 53 -15.07 -2.25 -10.28
CA LYS A 53 -16.24 -1.41 -9.92
C LYS A 53 -16.01 0.08 -10.15
N THR A 54 -14.80 0.48 -10.53
CA THR A 54 -14.47 1.86 -10.84
C THR A 54 -14.59 2.09 -12.35
N SER A 55 -14.88 3.32 -12.77
CA SER A 55 -14.88 3.70 -14.19
C SER A 55 -13.47 3.89 -14.76
N SER A 56 -12.44 3.29 -14.13
CA SER A 56 -11.05 3.47 -14.56
C SER A 56 -10.74 2.55 -15.73
N GLU A 57 -10.12 3.10 -16.78
CA GLU A 57 -9.60 2.32 -17.90
C GLU A 57 -8.32 1.54 -17.55
N LYS A 58 -7.72 1.84 -16.38
CA LYS A 58 -6.45 1.24 -15.94
C LYS A 58 -6.71 0.03 -15.06
N GLU A 59 -5.97 -1.05 -15.31
CA GLU A 59 -6.05 -2.26 -14.48
C GLU A 59 -5.52 -1.99 -13.06
N ILE A 60 -6.40 -2.20 -12.07
CA ILE A 60 -6.07 -2.04 -10.66
C ILE A 60 -5.67 -3.40 -10.08
N SER A 61 -4.46 -3.46 -9.54
CA SER A 61 -3.85 -4.64 -8.94
C SER A 61 -3.11 -4.24 -7.65
N PRO A 62 -2.68 -5.20 -6.81
CA PRO A 62 -1.88 -4.88 -5.63
C PRO A 62 -0.58 -4.12 -5.96
N HIS A 63 0.03 -4.40 -7.12
CA HIS A 63 1.26 -3.72 -7.56
C HIS A 63 0.99 -2.28 -7.99
N THR A 64 -0.06 -2.04 -8.78
CA THR A 64 -0.40 -0.68 -9.23
C THR A 64 -0.87 0.18 -8.05
N LEU A 65 -1.62 -0.40 -7.10
CA LEU A 65 -2.01 0.27 -5.85
C LEU A 65 -0.80 0.66 -5.00
N ARG A 66 0.16 -0.26 -4.81
CA ARG A 66 1.40 0.02 -4.07
C ARG A 66 2.23 1.11 -4.75
N HIS A 67 2.34 1.07 -6.07
CA HIS A 67 3.08 2.07 -6.83
C HIS A 67 2.44 3.46 -6.69
N SER A 68 1.11 3.56 -6.84
CA SER A 68 0.39 4.82 -6.64
C SER A 68 0.56 5.38 -5.23
N PHE A 69 0.59 4.53 -4.20
CA PHE A 69 0.87 4.98 -2.83
C PHE A 69 2.30 5.54 -2.71
N ALA A 70 3.30 4.85 -3.27
CA ALA A 70 4.69 5.29 -3.23
C ALA A 70 4.91 6.63 -3.95
N THR A 71 4.38 6.75 -5.18
CA THR A 71 4.50 7.99 -5.97
C THR A 71 3.74 9.14 -5.32
N HIS A 72 2.57 8.88 -4.72
CA HIS A 72 1.82 9.90 -3.98
C HIS A 72 2.60 10.44 -2.77
N LEU A 73 3.26 9.57 -2.00
CA LEU A 73 4.10 10.01 -0.88
C LEU A 73 5.31 10.82 -1.35
N LEU A 74 6.01 10.36 -2.40
CA LEU A 74 7.17 11.07 -2.95
C LEU A 74 6.78 12.44 -3.52
N ALA A 75 5.65 12.53 -4.22
CA ALA A 75 5.12 13.80 -4.72
C ALA A 75 4.72 14.76 -3.60
N GLY A 76 4.30 14.23 -2.44
CA GLY A 76 4.04 14.98 -1.23
C GLY A 76 5.30 15.39 -0.44
N GLY A 77 6.50 15.12 -0.96
CA GLY A 77 7.77 15.49 -0.34
C GLY A 77 8.29 14.50 0.71
N ALA A 78 7.69 13.30 0.83
CA ALA A 78 8.23 12.27 1.72
C ALA A 78 9.60 11.80 1.24
N ASN A 79 10.53 11.53 2.17
CA ASN A 79 11.84 11.03 1.81
C ASN A 79 11.72 9.57 1.33
N LEU A 80 12.44 9.20 0.27
CA LEU A 80 12.47 7.85 -0.27
C LEU A 80 12.75 6.78 0.79
N ARG A 81 13.65 7.06 1.75
CA ARG A 81 13.98 6.13 2.84
C ARG A 81 12.79 5.88 3.77
N GLU A 82 11.92 6.87 3.94
CA GLU A 82 10.69 6.76 4.73
C GLU A 82 9.63 5.96 3.96
N VAL A 83 9.49 6.21 2.67
CA VAL A 83 8.60 5.44 1.78
C VAL A 83 9.00 3.97 1.75
N GLN A 84 10.30 3.65 1.67
CA GLN A 84 10.81 2.28 1.71
C GLN A 84 10.49 1.57 3.04
N LYS A 85 10.66 2.24 4.18
CA LYS A 85 10.28 1.69 5.49
C LYS A 85 8.78 1.38 5.58
N LEU A 86 7.94 2.25 5.02
CA LEU A 86 6.48 2.09 5.03
C LEU A 86 5.98 0.96 4.11
N LEU A 87 6.70 0.67 3.03
CA LEU A 87 6.32 -0.38 2.07
C LEU A 87 6.84 -1.78 2.43
N GLY A 88 7.80 -1.87 3.35
CA GLY A 88 8.41 -3.11 3.84
C GLY A 88 9.48 -3.67 2.91
N HIS A 89 10.54 -4.25 3.49
CA HIS A 89 11.69 -4.85 2.77
C HIS A 89 11.37 -6.15 1.99
N ALA A 90 10.13 -6.65 2.00
CA ALA A 90 9.83 -8.07 1.77
C ALA A 90 9.47 -8.48 0.34
N ASP A 91 9.56 -7.61 -0.67
CA ASP A 91 9.64 -8.09 -2.05
C ASP A 91 10.19 -7.00 -2.99
N ILE A 92 11.50 -7.11 -3.24
CA ILE A 92 12.31 -6.32 -4.17
C ILE A 92 11.93 -6.70 -5.61
N SER A 93 10.68 -6.44 -6.01
CA SER A 93 10.26 -6.53 -7.43
C SER A 93 10.00 -5.15 -8.07
N THR A 94 10.43 -4.06 -7.42
CA THR A 94 10.40 -2.68 -7.97
C THR A 94 11.63 -1.82 -7.64
N THR A 95 12.70 -2.42 -7.09
CA THR A 95 13.91 -1.72 -6.59
C THR A 95 14.64 -0.88 -7.66
N GLN A 96 14.46 -1.20 -8.94
CA GLN A 96 15.03 -0.41 -10.04
C GLN A 96 14.41 0.98 -10.16
N ILE A 97 13.09 1.13 -9.99
CA ILE A 97 12.42 2.43 -10.15
C ILE A 97 12.84 3.38 -9.01
N TYR A 98 12.94 2.87 -7.79
CA TYR A 98 13.27 3.69 -6.62
C TYR A 98 14.72 4.18 -6.61
N THR A 99 15.67 3.38 -7.12
CA THR A 99 17.08 3.79 -7.23
C THR A 99 17.26 4.95 -8.22
N HIS A 100 16.49 4.94 -9.32
CA HIS A 100 16.53 6.02 -10.30
C HIS A 100 15.90 7.31 -9.78
N LEU A 101 14.82 7.21 -8.99
CA LEU A 101 14.17 8.36 -8.35
C LEU A 101 15.02 8.99 -7.22
N ASP A 102 15.76 8.19 -6.46
CA ASP A 102 16.72 8.69 -5.45
C ASP A 102 17.75 9.63 -6.09
N ARG A 103 18.32 9.23 -7.24
CA ARG A 103 19.31 10.02 -7.98
C ARG A 103 18.73 11.32 -8.54
N SER A 104 17.47 11.35 -8.96
CA SER A 104 16.83 12.57 -9.46
C SER A 104 16.45 13.53 -8.32
N GLN A 105 15.92 13.00 -7.21
CA GLN A 105 15.57 13.82 -6.04
C GLN A 105 16.81 14.34 -5.30
N LEU A 106 17.88 13.54 -5.16
CA LEU A 106 19.17 14.02 -4.64
C LEU A 106 19.73 15.16 -5.50
N LYS A 107 19.59 15.09 -6.83
CA LYS A 107 20.01 16.19 -7.73
C LYS A 107 19.18 17.45 -7.55
N GLU A 108 17.86 17.34 -7.38
CA GLU A 108 17.00 18.51 -7.13
C GLU A 108 17.27 19.13 -5.76
N VAL A 109 17.29 18.33 -4.68
CA VAL A 109 17.56 18.82 -3.32
C VAL A 109 18.96 19.43 -3.22
N HIS A 110 19.97 18.82 -3.86
CA HIS A 110 21.30 19.41 -3.95
C HIS A 110 21.30 20.74 -4.69
N LYS A 111 20.57 20.87 -5.81
CA LYS A 111 20.42 22.15 -6.53
C LYS A 111 19.73 23.23 -5.68
N THR A 112 18.74 22.86 -4.89
CA THR A 112 17.95 23.81 -4.10
C THR A 112 18.71 24.31 -2.85
N TYR A 113 19.55 23.48 -2.24
CA TYR A 113 20.27 23.82 -1.00
C TYR A 113 21.77 24.10 -1.19
N HIS A 114 22.36 23.78 -2.34
CA HIS A 114 23.76 24.05 -2.66
C HIS A 114 23.90 24.64 -4.08
N PRO A 115 23.56 25.93 -4.28
CA PRO A 115 23.54 26.58 -5.60
C PRO A 115 24.93 26.91 -6.19
N ARG A 116 26.03 26.29 -5.70
CA ARG A 116 27.40 26.53 -6.18
C ARG A 116 28.20 25.23 -6.35
N GLY A 117 27.69 24.37 -7.22
CA GLY A 117 28.50 23.41 -7.98
C GLY A 117 28.40 23.75 -9.46
#